data_AF-A0A5C3MRZ2-F1
#
_entry.id   AF-A0A5C3MRZ2-F1
#
_cell.length_a   1.000
_cell.length_b   1.000
_cell.length_c   1.000
_cell.angle_alpha   90.00
_cell.angle_beta   90.00
_cell.angle_gamma   90.00
#
_symmetry.space_group_name_H-M   'P 1'
#
loop_
_entity.id
_entity.type
_entity.pdbx_description
1 polymer ?
#
loop_
_entity_poly.entity_id
_entity_poly.type
_entity_poly.pdbx_seq_one_letter_code
_entity_poly.pdbx_strand_id
1 'polypeptide(L)'
;MPLDNIPQEVVEHIAYYAATRAVLGPPAGIIPLLLANRKIHALLSFASNPHLYARIFQQKFDPTVTRLDADVGALADELRRRCTYLRRIKERAACTVDPILRPRKADQDLLHEILWMSLLMTLENAGKNEEQLRTYARIDGWLRLFWFDDAGASLTNPAKRERWPLNNEFTSLAMWLFWFFLRPEDYASDSISHGKATDLVKLIALGAHQYHLSAPYSADFQPDPTVLHGVLVTHYARTYRLIPPPITAPAVLCYLSLINCRKNARAAQLMFSRGQKDEWGPVWARCLGLSEANSGREVGAAFELGSLNGIWEGIFTYTEFTAYAALLSGAPPLVLLNSLVAQHRHTWKLREYHFTSAYPISRSSSGSARSDCAASPISPGDPLRGFLPEGARMEENQEEGIVEVWERGKDVPLVYRSAAEGEGRVRDVLIVGEGHSSWGQFNLLGRIRPWDGFICLSKEYVDGDRGKWLYRGYLLGNAEGHIAGRWRDTLSPPNVPGYEGCFAMSRRR
;
A
#
# COMPACT_ATOMS: atom_id res chain seq x y z
N MET A 1 -28.78 28.31 -38.05
CA MET A 1 -27.62 27.81 -38.81
C MET A 1 -27.49 26.31 -38.53
N PRO A 2 -27.40 25.45 -39.54
CA PRO A 2 -27.30 24.01 -39.29
C PRO A 2 -25.92 23.66 -38.71
N LEU A 3 -25.88 22.67 -37.82
CA LEU A 3 -24.72 22.33 -36.98
C LEU A 3 -23.50 21.87 -37.80
N ASP A 4 -23.73 21.42 -39.03
CA ASP A 4 -22.74 20.97 -40.01
C ASP A 4 -22.02 22.10 -40.76
N ASN A 5 -22.48 23.35 -40.63
CA ASN A 5 -21.84 24.54 -41.21
C ASN A 5 -20.99 25.34 -40.19
N ILE A 6 -20.88 24.83 -38.97
CA ILE A 6 -20.11 25.45 -37.89
C ILE A 6 -18.67 24.89 -37.91
N PRO A 7 -17.64 25.70 -37.58
CA PRO A 7 -16.25 25.23 -37.46
C PRO A 7 -16.09 24.03 -36.53
N GLN A 8 -15.14 23.14 -36.85
CA GLN A 8 -14.90 21.90 -36.13
C GLN A 8 -14.67 22.15 -34.63
N GLU A 9 -13.90 23.18 -34.30
CA GLU A 9 -13.51 23.54 -32.93
C GLU A 9 -14.73 23.84 -32.07
N VAL A 10 -15.76 24.46 -32.66
CA VAL A 10 -17.02 24.77 -31.96
C VAL A 10 -17.87 23.52 -31.78
N VAL A 11 -17.92 22.64 -32.80
CA VAL A 11 -18.63 21.35 -32.72
C VAL A 11 -17.99 20.46 -31.65
N GLU A 12 -16.65 20.44 -31.57
CA GLU A 12 -15.90 19.76 -30.51
C GLU A 12 -16.19 20.34 -29.13
N HIS A 13 -16.28 21.67 -29.00
CA HIS A 13 -16.54 22.30 -27.70
C HIS A 13 -17.96 21.99 -27.20
N ILE A 14 -18.95 21.98 -28.11
CA ILE A 14 -20.32 21.52 -27.82
C ILE A 14 -20.29 20.05 -27.38
N ALA A 15 -19.57 19.19 -28.12
CA ALA A 15 -19.46 17.77 -27.82
C ALA A 15 -18.80 17.51 -26.47
N TYR A 16 -17.76 18.28 -26.12
CA TYR A 16 -17.09 18.25 -24.82
C TYR A 16 -18.09 18.54 -23.69
N TYR A 17 -18.80 19.66 -23.74
CA TYR A 17 -19.77 19.99 -22.68
C TYR A 17 -20.94 19.01 -22.61
N ALA A 18 -21.40 18.49 -23.75
CA ALA A 18 -22.42 17.44 -23.78
C ALA A 18 -21.91 16.16 -23.10
N ALA A 19 -20.68 15.74 -23.40
CA ALA A 19 -20.03 14.57 -22.83
C ALA A 19 -19.72 14.69 -21.33
N THR A 20 -19.45 15.90 -20.84
CA THR A 20 -19.04 16.15 -19.46
C THR A 20 -20.14 16.72 -18.57
N ARG A 21 -21.36 16.91 -19.08
CA ARG A 21 -22.51 17.39 -18.30
C ARG A 21 -22.77 16.52 -17.06
N ALA A 22 -22.67 15.20 -17.22
CA ALA A 22 -22.62 14.26 -16.10
C ALA A 22 -21.16 13.86 -15.86
N VAL A 23 -20.65 14.12 -14.66
CA VAL A 23 -19.25 13.81 -14.30
C VAL A 23 -19.05 12.30 -14.12
N LEU A 24 -20.05 11.59 -13.60
CA LEU A 24 -19.99 10.15 -13.35
C LEU A 24 -20.37 9.32 -14.59
N GLY A 25 -19.76 8.14 -14.72
CA GLY A 25 -20.05 7.18 -15.77
C GLY A 25 -19.55 7.57 -17.16
N PRO A 26 -19.96 6.84 -18.21
CA PRO A 26 -19.53 7.09 -19.59
C PRO A 26 -20.06 8.43 -20.13
N PRO A 27 -19.38 9.03 -21.13
CA PRO A 27 -19.77 10.30 -21.75
C PRO A 27 -21.00 10.14 -22.68
N ALA A 28 -22.15 9.69 -22.15
CA ALA A 28 -23.33 9.35 -22.93
C ALA A 28 -23.92 10.54 -23.71
N GLY A 29 -23.68 11.78 -23.25
CA GLY A 29 -24.19 12.99 -23.90
C GLY A 29 -23.59 13.26 -25.28
N ILE A 30 -22.49 12.61 -25.67
CA ILE A 30 -21.93 12.72 -27.02
C ILE A 30 -22.68 11.87 -28.06
N ILE A 31 -23.42 10.85 -27.62
CA ILE A 31 -24.05 9.87 -28.52
C ILE A 31 -25.06 10.54 -29.48
N PRO A 32 -25.98 11.42 -29.03
CA PRO A 32 -26.90 12.09 -29.94
C PRO A 32 -26.20 12.93 -31.01
N LEU A 33 -25.04 13.53 -30.70
CA LEU A 33 -24.25 14.30 -31.66
C LEU A 33 -23.60 13.40 -32.70
N LEU A 34 -23.02 12.26 -32.27
CA LEU A 34 -22.45 11.26 -33.19
C LEU A 34 -23.48 10.67 -34.14
N LEU A 35 -24.74 10.59 -33.72
CA LEU A 35 -25.84 10.05 -34.51
C LEU A 35 -26.55 11.11 -35.38
N ALA A 36 -26.15 12.39 -35.29
CA ALA A 36 -26.85 13.47 -35.97
C ALA A 36 -26.69 13.42 -37.50
N ASN A 37 -25.46 13.32 -38.02
CA ASN A 37 -25.18 13.09 -39.44
C ASN A 37 -23.75 12.56 -39.68
N ARG A 38 -23.45 12.15 -40.93
CA ARG A 38 -22.15 11.58 -41.31
C ARG A 38 -20.98 12.55 -41.13
N LYS A 39 -21.19 13.85 -41.39
CA LYS A 39 -20.13 14.88 -41.28
C LYS A 39 -19.74 15.08 -39.82
N ILE A 40 -20.72 15.27 -38.93
CA ILE A 40 -20.52 15.41 -37.49
C ILE A 40 -19.92 14.14 -36.90
N HIS A 41 -20.39 12.95 -37.33
CA HIS A 41 -19.77 11.69 -36.94
C HIS A 41 -18.29 11.66 -37.32
N ALA A 42 -17.92 12.01 -38.55
CA ALA A 42 -16.52 12.03 -38.99
C ALA A 42 -15.67 13.02 -38.17
N LEU A 43 -16.22 14.17 -37.77
CA LEU A 43 -15.52 15.17 -36.96
C LEU A 43 -15.35 14.74 -35.49
N LEU A 44 -16.33 14.03 -34.93
CA LEU A 44 -16.39 13.74 -33.49
C LEU A 44 -16.04 12.30 -33.13
N SER A 45 -15.92 11.38 -34.10
CA SER A 45 -15.68 9.97 -33.80
C SER A 45 -14.37 9.76 -33.04
N PHE A 46 -14.34 8.71 -32.20
CA PHE A 46 -13.15 8.39 -31.43
C PHE A 46 -11.89 8.20 -32.28
N ALA A 47 -12.01 7.53 -33.43
CA ALA A 47 -10.88 7.28 -34.31
C ALA A 47 -10.35 8.57 -34.95
N SER A 48 -11.24 9.53 -35.25
CA SER A 48 -10.88 10.76 -35.93
C SER A 48 -10.48 11.89 -34.98
N ASN A 49 -10.89 11.84 -33.71
CA ASN A 49 -10.72 12.93 -32.77
C ASN A 49 -10.28 12.48 -31.36
N PRO A 50 -9.09 11.89 -31.20
CA PRO A 50 -8.60 11.46 -29.89
C PRO A 50 -8.44 12.62 -28.90
N HIS A 51 -8.15 13.84 -29.37
CA HIS A 51 -8.02 15.04 -28.53
C HIS A 51 -9.29 15.34 -27.73
N LEU A 52 -10.48 15.25 -28.34
CA LEU A 52 -11.74 15.44 -27.64
C LEU A 52 -11.90 14.44 -26.48
N TYR A 53 -11.60 13.17 -26.71
CA TYR A 53 -11.76 12.12 -25.70
C TYR A 53 -10.70 12.20 -24.60
N ALA A 54 -9.47 12.62 -24.92
CA ALA A 54 -8.46 12.93 -23.91
C ALA A 54 -8.90 14.07 -22.98
N ARG A 55 -9.52 15.13 -23.53
CA ARG A 55 -10.09 16.22 -22.72
C ARG A 55 -11.24 15.73 -21.84
N ILE A 56 -12.15 14.92 -22.39
CA ILE A 56 -13.25 14.31 -21.63
C ILE A 56 -12.70 13.44 -20.49
N PHE A 57 -11.64 12.67 -20.74
CA PHE A 57 -10.97 11.85 -19.74
C PHE A 57 -10.49 12.70 -18.55
N GLN A 58 -9.68 13.72 -18.83
CA GLN A 58 -9.13 14.63 -17.81
C GLN A 58 -10.23 15.34 -17.00
N GLN A 59 -11.39 15.59 -17.61
CA GLN A 59 -12.53 16.15 -16.90
C GLN A 59 -13.18 15.15 -15.95
N LYS A 60 -13.34 13.88 -16.36
CA LYS A 60 -14.16 12.87 -15.65
C LYS A 60 -13.37 11.98 -14.69
N PHE A 61 -12.06 11.91 -14.85
CA PHE A 61 -11.15 11.09 -14.04
C PHE A 61 -10.02 11.95 -13.49
N ASP A 62 -9.32 11.41 -12.50
CA ASP A 62 -8.05 11.96 -12.03
C ASP A 62 -6.93 11.27 -12.81
N PRO A 63 -6.35 11.94 -13.83
CA PRO A 63 -5.08 11.51 -14.38
C PRO A 63 -3.97 11.80 -13.37
N THR A 64 -2.99 10.91 -13.26
CA THR A 64 -1.77 11.25 -12.54
C THR A 64 -0.99 12.30 -13.31
N VAL A 65 -0.85 13.51 -12.74
CA VAL A 65 -0.01 14.59 -13.30
C VAL A 65 1.48 14.23 -13.18
N THR A 66 1.85 13.17 -12.46
CA THR A 66 3.24 12.69 -12.35
C THR A 66 3.66 11.70 -13.45
N ARG A 67 2.78 11.38 -14.42
CA ARG A 67 3.09 10.52 -15.59
C ARG A 67 2.90 11.25 -16.93
N LEU A 68 3.43 12.46 -16.99
CA LEU A 68 3.24 13.48 -18.03
C LEU A 68 3.63 13.11 -19.48
N ASP A 69 4.05 11.89 -19.77
CA ASP A 69 4.42 11.46 -21.13
C ASP A 69 3.32 10.66 -21.84
N ALA A 70 2.14 10.50 -21.22
CA ALA A 70 1.03 9.82 -21.88
C ALA A 70 0.51 10.65 -23.06
N ASP A 71 0.62 10.08 -24.27
CA ASP A 71 0.11 10.73 -25.46
C ASP A 71 -1.43 10.86 -25.44
N VAL A 72 -1.95 11.71 -26.32
CA VAL A 72 -3.38 12.00 -26.43
C VAL A 72 -4.20 10.75 -26.73
N GLY A 73 -3.66 9.83 -27.54
CA GLY A 73 -4.31 8.54 -27.85
C GLY A 73 -4.43 7.67 -26.61
N ALA A 74 -3.37 7.57 -25.81
CA ALA A 74 -3.35 6.83 -24.55
C ALA A 74 -4.40 7.35 -23.56
N LEU A 75 -4.54 8.67 -23.42
CA LEU A 75 -5.58 9.29 -22.59
C LEU A 75 -7.00 8.98 -23.09
N ALA A 76 -7.20 9.05 -24.41
CA ALA A 76 -8.48 8.70 -25.03
C ALA A 76 -8.83 7.22 -24.80
N ASP A 77 -7.86 6.32 -24.96
CA ASP A 77 -8.06 4.89 -24.73
C ASP A 77 -8.33 4.57 -23.26
N GLU A 78 -7.70 5.27 -22.32
CA GLU A 78 -8.01 5.13 -20.89
C GLU A 78 -9.46 5.51 -20.57
N LEU A 79 -10.02 6.55 -21.20
CA LEU A 79 -11.45 6.86 -21.06
C LEU A 79 -12.32 5.66 -21.46
N ARG A 80 -12.05 5.07 -22.63
CA ARG A 80 -12.81 3.92 -23.12
C ARG A 80 -12.67 2.72 -22.20
N ARG A 81 -11.44 2.41 -21.78
CA ARG A 81 -11.13 1.27 -20.90
C ARG A 81 -11.80 1.42 -19.55
N ARG A 82 -11.60 2.55 -18.85
CA ARG A 82 -12.20 2.80 -17.53
C ARG A 82 -13.72 2.76 -17.58
N CYS A 83 -14.36 3.44 -18.53
CA CYS A 83 -15.81 3.39 -18.67
C CYS A 83 -16.32 1.96 -18.94
N THR A 84 -15.57 1.15 -19.69
CA THR A 84 -15.92 -0.25 -19.93
C THR A 84 -15.87 -1.06 -18.64
N TYR A 85 -14.77 -1.00 -17.87
CA TYR A 85 -14.65 -1.76 -16.62
C TYR A 85 -15.59 -1.28 -15.53
N LEU A 86 -15.81 0.04 -15.40
CA LEU A 86 -16.80 0.58 -14.45
C LEU A 86 -18.20 0.03 -14.72
N ARG A 87 -18.59 -0.09 -15.99
CA ARG A 87 -19.85 -0.74 -16.36
C ARG A 87 -19.84 -2.23 -15.98
N ARG A 88 -18.75 -2.97 -16.25
CA ARG A 88 -18.63 -4.39 -15.87
C ARG A 88 -18.74 -4.60 -14.35
N ILE A 89 -18.10 -3.74 -13.55
CA ILE A 89 -18.21 -3.76 -12.08
C ILE A 89 -19.66 -3.49 -11.64
N LYS A 90 -20.31 -2.49 -12.25
CA LYS A 90 -21.72 -2.15 -12.00
C LYS A 90 -22.66 -3.34 -12.29
N GLU A 91 -22.35 -4.09 -13.34
CA GLU A 91 -23.06 -5.31 -13.76
C GLU A 91 -22.70 -6.56 -12.93
N ARG A 92 -21.82 -6.44 -11.92
CA ARG A 92 -21.33 -7.56 -11.09
C ARG A 92 -20.58 -8.64 -11.89
N ALA A 93 -19.93 -8.26 -12.98
CA ALA A 93 -19.15 -9.20 -13.77
C ALA A 93 -17.94 -9.74 -12.99
N ALA A 94 -17.69 -11.05 -13.12
CA ALA A 94 -16.53 -11.76 -12.58
C ALA A 94 -16.35 -11.75 -11.04
N CYS A 95 -17.27 -11.17 -10.24
CA CYS A 95 -17.18 -11.25 -8.77
C CYS A 95 -17.62 -12.59 -8.20
N THR A 96 -18.30 -13.43 -8.98
CA THR A 96 -18.71 -14.77 -8.58
C THR A 96 -18.23 -15.80 -9.60
N VAL A 97 -18.12 -17.04 -9.16
CA VAL A 97 -17.77 -18.20 -9.98
C VAL A 97 -18.89 -19.22 -9.90
N ASP A 98 -19.12 -19.94 -11.00
CA ASP A 98 -20.01 -21.09 -10.97
C ASP A 98 -19.32 -22.21 -10.14
N PRO A 99 -19.96 -22.74 -9.09
CA PRO A 99 -19.35 -23.74 -8.23
C PRO A 99 -19.19 -25.12 -8.91
N ILE A 100 -19.92 -25.37 -10.00
CA ILE A 100 -19.93 -26.64 -10.74
C ILE A 100 -18.93 -26.59 -11.90
N LEU A 101 -18.86 -25.45 -12.59
CA LEU A 101 -18.04 -25.29 -13.79
C LEU A 101 -16.64 -24.79 -13.46
N ARG A 102 -15.64 -25.29 -14.20
CA ARG A 102 -14.29 -24.71 -14.13
C ARG A 102 -14.33 -23.27 -14.66
N PRO A 103 -13.72 -22.29 -13.95
CA PRO A 103 -13.64 -20.91 -14.43
C PRO A 103 -13.01 -20.87 -15.82
N ARG A 104 -13.67 -20.18 -16.76
CA ARG A 104 -13.10 -19.98 -18.10
C ARG A 104 -11.96 -18.99 -17.99
N LYS A 105 -10.92 -19.17 -18.82
CA LYS A 105 -9.79 -18.24 -18.89
C LYS A 105 -10.25 -16.78 -19.09
N ALA A 106 -11.24 -16.56 -19.95
CA ALA A 106 -11.80 -15.23 -20.20
C ALA A 106 -12.43 -14.57 -18.94
N ASP A 107 -13.03 -15.36 -18.03
CA ASP A 107 -13.59 -14.83 -16.80
C ASP A 107 -12.47 -14.45 -15.81
N GLN A 108 -11.38 -15.21 -15.79
CA GLN A 108 -10.17 -14.91 -15.00
C GLN A 108 -9.43 -13.68 -15.53
N ASP A 109 -9.27 -13.57 -16.86
CA ASP A 109 -8.67 -12.41 -17.51
C ASP A 109 -9.48 -11.14 -17.22
N LEU A 110 -10.82 -11.22 -17.27
CA LEU A 110 -11.69 -10.10 -16.90
C LEU A 110 -11.56 -9.72 -15.42
N LEU A 111 -11.50 -10.70 -14.51
CA LEU A 111 -11.28 -10.46 -13.09
C LEU A 111 -9.95 -9.74 -12.83
N HIS A 112 -8.88 -10.22 -13.48
CA HIS A 112 -7.55 -9.63 -13.44
C HIS A 112 -7.60 -8.15 -13.88
N GLU A 113 -8.20 -7.87 -15.03
CA GLU A 113 -8.31 -6.52 -15.56
C GLU A 113 -9.16 -5.59 -14.67
N ILE A 114 -10.27 -6.08 -14.12
CA ILE A 114 -11.12 -5.31 -13.19
C ILE A 114 -10.35 -4.92 -11.93
N LEU A 115 -9.64 -5.87 -11.31
CA LEU A 115 -8.92 -5.64 -10.06
C LEU A 115 -7.75 -4.67 -10.25
N TRP A 116 -6.93 -4.87 -11.28
CA TRP A 116 -5.82 -3.94 -11.57
C TRP A 116 -6.31 -2.56 -11.96
N MET A 117 -7.30 -2.45 -12.86
CA MET A 117 -7.84 -1.15 -13.25
C MET A 117 -8.39 -0.40 -12.03
N SER A 118 -9.13 -1.08 -11.15
CA SER A 118 -9.68 -0.49 -9.93
C SER A 118 -8.59 -0.06 -8.96
N LEU A 119 -7.54 -0.87 -8.78
CA LEU A 119 -6.41 -0.52 -7.90
C LEU A 119 -5.70 0.71 -8.44
N LEU A 120 -5.33 0.71 -9.73
CA LEU A 120 -4.63 1.83 -10.37
C LEU A 120 -5.46 3.10 -10.26
N MET A 121 -6.75 3.08 -10.61
CA MET A 121 -7.65 4.22 -10.40
C MET A 121 -7.65 4.74 -8.96
N THR A 122 -7.56 3.84 -7.97
CA THR A 122 -7.51 4.20 -6.55
C THR A 122 -6.19 4.86 -6.16
N LEU A 123 -5.05 4.35 -6.66
CA LEU A 123 -3.74 4.95 -6.41
C LEU A 123 -3.61 6.35 -7.05
N GLU A 124 -4.31 6.58 -8.15
CA GLU A 124 -4.33 7.88 -8.86
C GLU A 124 -5.37 8.87 -8.31
N ASN A 125 -6.15 8.46 -7.32
CA ASN A 125 -7.34 9.20 -6.92
C ASN A 125 -7.00 10.56 -6.30
N ALA A 126 -7.64 11.60 -6.84
CA ALA A 126 -7.70 12.95 -6.26
C ALA A 126 -9.15 13.36 -5.92
N GLY A 127 -10.09 12.40 -5.97
CA GLY A 127 -11.50 12.53 -5.61
C GLY A 127 -12.43 11.94 -6.66
N LYS A 128 -12.17 12.18 -7.96
CA LYS A 128 -13.05 11.75 -9.05
C LYS A 128 -12.99 10.24 -9.25
N ASN A 129 -11.82 9.62 -9.19
CA ASN A 129 -11.69 8.18 -9.44
C ASN A 129 -12.44 7.35 -8.38
N GLU A 130 -12.41 7.76 -7.11
CA GLU A 130 -13.18 7.13 -6.04
C GLU A 130 -14.68 7.27 -6.31
N GLU A 131 -15.17 8.46 -6.68
CA GLU A 131 -16.59 8.65 -7.00
C GLU A 131 -17.04 7.79 -8.20
N GLN A 132 -16.18 7.62 -9.21
CA GLN A 132 -16.47 6.73 -10.34
C GLN A 132 -16.61 5.28 -9.87
N LEU A 133 -15.67 4.78 -9.06
CA LEU A 133 -15.68 3.39 -8.56
C LEU A 133 -16.82 3.15 -7.57
N ARG A 134 -17.00 4.05 -6.61
CA ARG A 134 -17.97 3.92 -5.52
C ARG A 134 -19.39 4.25 -5.96
N THR A 135 -19.61 5.45 -6.49
CA THR A 135 -20.96 5.95 -6.77
C THR A 135 -21.52 5.40 -8.07
N TYR A 136 -20.73 5.42 -9.16
CA TYR A 136 -21.20 4.90 -10.45
C TYR A 136 -21.10 3.38 -10.54
N ALA A 137 -19.91 2.81 -10.28
CA ALA A 137 -19.68 1.38 -10.46
C ALA A 137 -20.15 0.53 -9.28
N ARG A 138 -20.41 1.13 -8.12
CA ARG A 138 -20.86 0.43 -6.90
C ARG A 138 -19.90 -0.65 -6.44
N ILE A 139 -18.59 -0.36 -6.47
CA ILE A 139 -17.53 -1.33 -6.16
C ILE A 139 -17.70 -1.98 -4.78
N ASP A 140 -18.28 -1.30 -3.79
CA ASP A 140 -18.56 -1.88 -2.46
C ASP A 140 -19.40 -3.15 -2.56
N GLY A 141 -20.45 -3.11 -3.36
CA GLY A 141 -21.32 -4.27 -3.55
C GLY A 141 -20.68 -5.36 -4.41
N TRP A 142 -19.73 -4.99 -5.28
CA TRP A 142 -18.95 -5.96 -6.07
C TRP A 142 -17.99 -6.72 -5.16
N LEU A 143 -17.27 -6.00 -4.29
CA LEU A 143 -16.36 -6.57 -3.29
C LEU A 143 -17.11 -7.42 -2.27
N ARG A 144 -18.32 -7.01 -1.84
CA ARG A 144 -19.15 -7.82 -0.95
C ARG A 144 -19.52 -9.17 -1.56
N LEU A 145 -19.90 -9.20 -2.84
CA LEU A 145 -20.17 -10.45 -3.54
C LEU A 145 -18.88 -11.27 -3.72
N PHE A 146 -17.79 -10.63 -4.13
CA PHE A 146 -16.49 -11.27 -4.29
C PHE A 146 -16.04 -12.02 -3.04
N TRP A 147 -16.15 -11.39 -1.87
CA TRP A 147 -15.65 -11.94 -0.60
C TRP A 147 -16.64 -12.82 0.17
N PHE A 148 -17.93 -12.48 0.16
CA PHE A 148 -18.87 -12.99 1.17
C PHE A 148 -20.05 -13.78 0.60
N ASP A 149 -20.21 -13.78 -0.71
CA ASP A 149 -21.15 -14.67 -1.40
C ASP A 149 -20.62 -16.11 -1.39
N ASP A 150 -21.52 -17.09 -1.34
CA ASP A 150 -21.13 -18.50 -1.32
C ASP A 150 -20.46 -18.94 -2.63
N ALA A 151 -20.82 -18.26 -3.73
CA ALA A 151 -20.22 -18.37 -5.05
C ALA A 151 -19.19 -17.25 -5.32
N GLY A 152 -18.75 -16.51 -4.29
CA GLY A 152 -17.76 -15.44 -4.43
C GLY A 152 -16.45 -15.92 -5.06
N ALA A 153 -15.90 -15.14 -5.99
CA ALA A 153 -14.67 -15.47 -6.69
C ALA A 153 -13.42 -15.45 -5.79
N SER A 154 -13.52 -14.95 -4.55
CA SER A 154 -12.48 -15.10 -3.53
C SER A 154 -12.30 -16.55 -3.06
N LEU A 155 -13.33 -17.39 -3.24
CA LEU A 155 -13.42 -18.76 -2.73
C LEU A 155 -13.33 -18.86 -1.20
N THR A 156 -13.60 -17.76 -0.46
CA THR A 156 -13.53 -17.69 1.01
C THR A 156 -14.81 -18.17 1.72
N ASN A 157 -15.51 -19.14 1.14
CA ASN A 157 -16.83 -19.58 1.59
C ASN A 157 -16.87 -19.97 3.10
N PRO A 158 -17.84 -19.46 3.89
CA PRO A 158 -18.00 -19.75 5.32
C PRO A 158 -18.17 -21.24 5.67
N ALA A 159 -18.70 -22.07 4.78
CA ALA A 159 -18.80 -23.52 4.98
C ALA A 159 -17.42 -24.21 4.98
N LYS A 160 -16.37 -23.53 4.51
CA LYS A 160 -14.99 -24.02 4.44
C LYS A 160 -14.08 -23.37 5.49
N ARG A 161 -14.61 -23.10 6.70
CA ARG A 161 -13.88 -22.54 7.87
C ARG A 161 -12.63 -23.30 8.32
N GLU A 162 -12.38 -24.48 7.75
CA GLU A 162 -11.18 -25.28 7.99
C GLU A 162 -10.00 -24.93 7.07
N ARG A 163 -10.20 -24.08 6.06
CA ARG A 163 -9.15 -23.69 5.11
C ARG A 163 -8.78 -22.21 5.26
N TRP A 164 -7.49 -21.95 5.15
CA TRP A 164 -6.99 -20.57 5.08
C TRP A 164 -7.49 -19.89 3.81
N PRO A 165 -7.90 -18.61 3.87
CA PRO A 165 -8.13 -17.80 2.69
C PRO A 165 -6.97 -17.89 1.69
N LEU A 166 -7.29 -17.84 0.40
CA LEU A 166 -6.25 -17.90 -0.62
C LEU A 166 -5.38 -16.64 -0.56
N ASN A 167 -4.06 -16.83 -0.61
CA ASN A 167 -3.10 -15.75 -0.78
C ASN A 167 -2.59 -15.77 -2.23
N ASN A 168 -3.28 -15.05 -3.10
CA ASN A 168 -2.93 -14.93 -4.52
C ASN A 168 -3.12 -13.48 -4.97
N GLU A 169 -2.77 -13.21 -6.23
CA GLU A 169 -2.91 -11.88 -6.83
C GLU A 169 -4.32 -11.30 -6.65
N PHE A 170 -5.37 -12.07 -6.95
CA PHE A 170 -6.75 -11.59 -6.91
C PHE A 170 -7.19 -11.21 -5.50
N THR A 171 -6.94 -12.08 -4.52
CA THR A 171 -7.31 -11.80 -3.12
C THR A 171 -6.48 -10.67 -2.53
N SER A 172 -5.23 -10.52 -2.97
CA SER A 172 -4.37 -9.40 -2.57
C SER A 172 -4.93 -8.07 -3.07
N LEU A 173 -5.14 -7.93 -4.38
CA LEU A 173 -5.71 -6.72 -4.99
C LEU A 173 -7.09 -6.40 -4.41
N ALA A 174 -7.93 -7.41 -4.24
CA ALA A 174 -9.27 -7.25 -3.68
C ALA A 174 -9.23 -6.83 -2.19
N MET A 175 -8.21 -7.19 -1.41
CA MET A 175 -8.10 -6.77 -0.01
C MET A 175 -7.64 -5.32 0.09
N TRP A 176 -6.75 -4.88 -0.79
CA TRP A 176 -6.41 -3.46 -0.92
C TRP A 176 -7.63 -2.63 -1.28
N LEU A 177 -8.39 -3.06 -2.30
CA LEU A 177 -9.66 -2.41 -2.66
C LEU A 177 -10.67 -2.49 -1.52
N PHE A 178 -10.78 -3.62 -0.83
CA PHE A 178 -11.64 -3.74 0.33
C PHE A 178 -11.25 -2.73 1.39
N TRP A 179 -9.96 -2.58 1.71
CA TRP A 179 -9.48 -1.57 2.63
C TRP A 179 -9.81 -0.16 2.16
N PHE A 180 -9.50 0.22 0.91
CA PHE A 180 -9.80 1.57 0.39
C PHE A 180 -11.29 1.92 0.41
N PHE A 181 -12.16 0.93 0.18
CA PHE A 181 -13.59 1.14 0.11
C PHE A 181 -14.35 0.81 1.40
N LEU A 182 -13.69 0.22 2.41
CA LEU A 182 -14.30 -0.20 3.67
C LEU A 182 -14.95 0.97 4.40
N ARG A 183 -16.18 0.76 4.84
CA ARG A 183 -16.89 1.62 5.78
C ARG A 183 -17.32 0.75 6.95
N PRO A 184 -16.61 0.76 8.08
CA PRO A 184 -16.91 -0.14 9.20
C PRO A 184 -18.36 -0.02 9.70
N GLU A 185 -18.97 1.16 9.56
CA GLU A 185 -20.37 1.46 9.85
C GLU A 185 -21.35 0.64 9.00
N ASP A 186 -21.03 0.34 7.73
CA ASP A 186 -21.87 -0.50 6.85
C ASP A 186 -21.98 -1.94 7.37
N TYR A 187 -21.01 -2.37 8.19
CA TYR A 187 -20.96 -3.69 8.81
C TYR A 187 -21.42 -3.65 10.27
N ALA A 188 -21.50 -2.49 10.90
CA ALA A 188 -21.79 -2.40 12.33
C ALA A 188 -23.23 -2.80 12.66
N SER A 189 -24.17 -2.62 11.74
CA SER A 189 -25.61 -2.89 11.93
C SER A 189 -26.00 -4.35 11.68
N ASP A 190 -25.35 -5.04 10.75
CA ASP A 190 -25.63 -6.44 10.41
C ASP A 190 -24.59 -7.38 11.06
N SER A 191 -25.01 -8.14 12.08
CA SER A 191 -24.13 -9.07 12.79
C SER A 191 -23.57 -10.18 11.90
N ILE A 192 -24.30 -10.60 10.85
CA ILE A 192 -23.85 -11.66 9.94
C ILE A 192 -22.74 -11.12 9.04
N SER A 193 -22.97 -10.00 8.37
CA SER A 193 -21.95 -9.35 7.54
C SER A 193 -20.73 -8.95 8.37
N HIS A 194 -20.94 -8.43 9.60
CA HIS A 194 -19.85 -8.12 10.53
C HIS A 194 -19.01 -9.34 10.86
N GLY A 195 -19.65 -10.47 11.17
CA GLY A 195 -18.98 -11.73 11.47
C GLY A 195 -18.16 -12.24 10.29
N LYS A 196 -18.78 -12.32 9.10
CA LYS A 196 -18.08 -12.74 7.87
C LYS A 196 -16.86 -11.87 7.56
N ALA A 197 -17.01 -10.55 7.62
CA ALA A 197 -15.92 -9.61 7.35
C ALA A 197 -14.81 -9.72 8.40
N THR A 198 -15.17 -9.73 9.68
CA THR A 198 -14.21 -9.80 10.80
C THR A 198 -13.45 -11.12 10.80
N ASP A 199 -14.13 -12.26 10.57
CA ASP A 199 -13.51 -13.58 10.47
C ASP A 199 -12.46 -13.59 9.36
N LEU A 200 -12.81 -13.12 8.15
CA LEU A 200 -11.90 -13.05 7.00
C LEU A 200 -10.64 -12.25 7.32
N VAL A 201 -10.80 -11.00 7.77
CA VAL A 201 -9.65 -10.12 8.00
C VAL A 201 -8.85 -10.52 9.24
N LYS A 202 -9.48 -11.16 10.24
CA LYS A 202 -8.79 -11.74 11.41
C LYS A 202 -7.82 -12.84 10.96
N LEU A 203 -8.27 -13.75 10.10
CA LEU A 203 -7.44 -14.83 9.58
C LEU A 203 -6.22 -14.31 8.81
N ILE A 204 -6.42 -13.33 7.94
CA ILE A 204 -5.33 -12.79 7.11
C ILE A 204 -4.39 -11.91 7.95
N ALA A 205 -4.93 -11.05 8.80
CA ALA A 205 -4.13 -10.18 9.65
C ALA A 205 -3.26 -11.00 10.62
N LEU A 206 -3.87 -11.91 11.40
CA LEU A 206 -3.17 -12.61 12.49
C LEU A 206 -2.50 -13.93 12.04
N GLY A 207 -2.83 -14.48 10.87
CA GLY A 207 -2.28 -15.74 10.34
C GLY A 207 -0.86 -15.60 9.79
N ALA A 208 0.11 -15.24 10.64
CA ALA A 208 1.41 -14.79 10.15
C ALA A 208 2.26 -15.84 9.42
N HIS A 209 2.05 -17.10 9.78
CA HIS A 209 2.65 -18.26 9.12
C HIS A 209 2.10 -18.52 7.70
N GLN A 210 1.01 -17.86 7.29
CA GLN A 210 0.39 -18.01 5.96
C GLN A 210 0.49 -16.75 5.09
N TYR A 211 0.44 -15.56 5.72
CA TYR A 211 0.39 -14.28 5.01
C TYR A 211 1.59 -13.42 5.39
N HIS A 212 2.55 -13.30 4.48
CA HIS A 212 3.76 -12.50 4.69
C HIS A 212 3.51 -11.00 4.56
N LEU A 213 4.33 -10.18 5.23
CA LEU A 213 4.19 -8.72 5.18
C LEU A 213 4.68 -8.13 3.86
N SER A 214 5.74 -8.69 3.28
CA SER A 214 6.43 -8.20 2.07
C SER A 214 6.32 -9.20 0.92
N ALA A 215 6.38 -8.69 -0.31
CA ALA A 215 6.45 -9.48 -1.53
C ALA A 215 7.57 -8.91 -2.42
N PRO A 216 8.65 -9.68 -2.69
CA PRO A 216 8.90 -11.04 -2.21
C PRO A 216 9.17 -11.06 -0.71
N TYR A 217 8.82 -12.17 -0.05
CA TYR A 217 9.21 -12.38 1.33
C TYR A 217 10.71 -12.62 1.37
N SER A 218 11.45 -11.58 1.71
CA SER A 218 12.87 -11.67 2.03
C SER A 218 13.06 -11.02 3.39
N ALA A 219 13.73 -11.75 4.27
CA ALA A 219 14.25 -11.21 5.52
C ALA A 219 15.48 -10.33 5.26
N ASP A 220 16.01 -10.30 4.05
CA ASP A 220 17.23 -9.58 3.72
C ASP A 220 16.96 -8.08 3.58
N PHE A 221 17.96 -7.31 3.99
CA PHE A 221 17.94 -5.87 3.85
C PHE A 221 18.12 -5.44 2.39
N GLN A 222 18.95 -6.19 1.66
CA GLN A 222 19.21 -5.98 0.24
C GLN A 222 18.22 -6.78 -0.59
N PRO A 223 17.85 -6.27 -1.77
CA PRO A 223 16.95 -6.99 -2.64
C PRO A 223 17.59 -8.24 -3.25
N ASP A 224 16.81 -9.31 -3.40
CA ASP A 224 17.14 -10.42 -4.28
C ASP A 224 16.59 -10.14 -5.70
N PRO A 225 17.46 -9.89 -6.70
CA PRO A 225 17.02 -9.58 -8.06
C PRO A 225 16.36 -10.76 -8.77
N THR A 226 16.50 -11.99 -8.27
CA THR A 226 16.01 -13.21 -8.92
C THR A 226 14.56 -13.57 -8.58
N VAL A 227 14.00 -12.97 -7.52
CA VAL A 227 12.71 -13.41 -6.94
C VAL A 227 11.50 -12.64 -7.50
N LEU A 228 11.73 -11.59 -8.28
CA LEU A 228 10.64 -10.70 -8.73
C LEU A 228 9.94 -11.20 -10.00
N HIS A 229 8.84 -11.92 -9.81
CA HIS A 229 7.91 -12.26 -10.89
C HIS A 229 6.68 -11.35 -10.81
N GLY A 230 6.66 -10.29 -11.62
CA GLY A 230 5.47 -9.44 -11.80
C GLY A 230 4.58 -9.90 -12.96
N VAL A 231 3.33 -9.44 -12.95
CA VAL A 231 2.32 -9.64 -13.99
C VAL A 231 2.28 -8.46 -14.96
N LEU A 232 1.87 -8.72 -16.21
CA LEU A 232 1.81 -7.68 -17.24
C LEU A 232 0.50 -6.92 -17.15
N VAL A 233 0.59 -5.60 -16.96
CA VAL A 233 -0.57 -4.71 -16.86
C VAL A 233 -0.39 -3.53 -17.80
N THR A 234 -1.33 -3.34 -18.71
CA THR A 234 -1.32 -2.18 -19.61
C THR A 234 -2.03 -1.00 -18.97
N HIS A 235 -1.38 0.16 -18.94
CA HIS A 235 -1.90 1.38 -18.34
C HIS A 235 -1.35 2.61 -19.08
N TYR A 236 -2.24 3.49 -19.57
CA TYR A 236 -1.87 4.59 -20.48
C TYR A 236 -1.03 4.12 -21.68
N ALA A 237 -1.52 3.09 -22.38
CA ALA A 237 -0.87 2.45 -23.53
C ALA A 237 0.53 1.85 -23.30
N ARG A 238 1.11 1.96 -22.09
CA ARG A 238 2.35 1.30 -21.70
C ARG A 238 2.06 0.01 -20.94
N THR A 239 2.79 -1.05 -21.24
CA THR A 239 2.74 -2.30 -20.46
C THR A 239 3.80 -2.27 -19.37
N TYR A 240 3.36 -2.42 -18.13
CA TYR A 240 4.20 -2.53 -16.94
C TYR A 240 4.26 -3.98 -16.48
N ARG A 241 5.38 -4.36 -15.84
CA ARG A 241 5.48 -5.59 -15.07
C ARG A 241 5.28 -5.25 -13.60
N LEU A 242 4.08 -5.48 -13.08
CA LEU A 242 3.67 -5.09 -11.72
C LEU A 242 3.63 -6.28 -10.77
N ILE A 243 4.01 -6.06 -9.52
CA ILE A 243 3.89 -7.02 -8.42
C ILE A 243 2.65 -6.62 -7.61
N PRO A 244 1.72 -7.54 -7.33
CA PRO A 244 0.59 -7.23 -6.47
C PRO A 244 1.11 -6.88 -5.06
N PRO A 245 0.66 -5.77 -4.47
CA PRO A 245 1.10 -5.41 -3.12
C PRO A 245 0.59 -6.45 -2.12
N PRO A 246 1.33 -6.78 -1.04
CA PRO A 246 0.96 -7.84 -0.09
C PRO A 246 -0.42 -7.64 0.56
N ILE A 247 -1.15 -8.73 0.76
CA ILE A 247 -2.51 -8.74 1.34
C ILE A 247 -2.54 -8.33 2.82
N THR A 248 -1.42 -8.48 3.52
CA THR A 248 -1.37 -8.44 4.98
C THR A 248 -1.63 -7.05 5.56
N ALA A 249 -0.94 -6.02 5.09
CA ALA A 249 -1.05 -4.68 5.66
C ALA A 249 -2.49 -4.09 5.56
N PRO A 250 -3.18 -4.13 4.39
CA PRO A 250 -4.59 -3.70 4.35
C PRO A 250 -5.51 -4.60 5.18
N ALA A 251 -5.24 -5.92 5.29
CA ALA A 251 -6.03 -6.78 6.17
C ALA A 251 -5.89 -6.41 7.65
N VAL A 252 -4.68 -6.03 8.10
CA VAL A 252 -4.44 -5.50 9.46
C VAL A 252 -5.27 -4.23 9.70
N LEU A 253 -5.23 -3.29 8.76
CA LEU A 253 -6.02 -2.06 8.86
C LEU A 253 -7.53 -2.34 8.89
N CYS A 254 -8.03 -3.21 8.01
CA CYS A 254 -9.43 -3.64 8.01
C CYS A 254 -9.83 -4.30 9.33
N TYR A 255 -9.01 -5.23 9.83
CA TYR A 255 -9.26 -5.94 11.09
C TYR A 255 -9.38 -4.98 12.26
N LEU A 256 -8.38 -4.13 12.44
CA LEU A 256 -8.36 -3.15 13.53
C LEU A 256 -9.50 -2.13 13.41
N SER A 257 -9.90 -1.77 12.19
CA SER A 257 -11.02 -0.86 11.96
C SER A 257 -12.36 -1.52 12.32
N LEU A 258 -12.60 -2.76 11.88
CA LEU A 258 -13.86 -3.47 12.13
C LEU A 258 -14.05 -3.81 13.61
N ILE A 259 -13.02 -4.26 14.33
CA ILE A 259 -13.15 -4.63 15.75
C ILE A 259 -13.27 -3.41 16.68
N ASN A 260 -12.86 -2.22 16.22
CA ASN A 260 -12.93 -0.98 17.00
C ASN A 260 -14.09 -0.06 16.60
N CYS A 261 -14.79 -0.32 15.48
CA CYS A 261 -15.84 0.57 14.99
C CYS A 261 -16.98 0.80 15.99
N ARG A 262 -17.34 -0.23 16.76
CA ARG A 262 -18.39 -0.14 17.80
C ARG A 262 -17.90 0.46 19.11
N LYS A 263 -16.58 0.48 19.35
CA LYS A 263 -15.99 0.86 20.64
C LYS A 263 -15.43 2.28 20.65
N ASN A 264 -14.96 2.79 19.50
CA ASN A 264 -14.27 4.07 19.44
C ASN A 264 -14.30 4.67 18.02
N ALA A 265 -15.27 5.55 17.75
CA ALA A 265 -15.44 6.21 16.44
C ALA A 265 -14.17 6.93 15.95
N ARG A 266 -13.35 7.46 16.86
CA ARG A 266 -12.09 8.16 16.55
C ARG A 266 -11.02 7.23 16.00
N ALA A 267 -10.91 5.99 16.48
CA ALA A 267 -9.92 5.01 16.00
C ALA A 267 -10.23 4.53 14.57
N ALA A 268 -11.52 4.41 14.23
CA ALA A 268 -11.95 4.09 12.87
C ALA A 268 -11.72 5.28 11.90
N GLN A 269 -11.94 6.52 12.35
CA GLN A 269 -11.67 7.73 11.56
C GLN A 269 -10.17 8.01 11.37
N LEU A 270 -9.34 7.71 12.38
CA LEU A 270 -7.89 7.88 12.29
C LEU A 270 -7.28 6.98 11.21
N MET A 271 -7.75 5.74 11.08
CA MET A 271 -7.23 4.70 10.17
C MET A 271 -7.69 4.85 8.70
N PHE A 272 -8.36 5.95 8.38
CA PHE A 272 -9.01 6.19 7.10
C PHE A 272 -8.95 7.64 6.64
N SER A 273 -8.06 8.45 7.24
CA SER A 273 -7.90 9.83 6.79
C SER A 273 -7.50 9.84 5.32
N ARG A 274 -8.44 10.27 4.49
CA ARG A 274 -8.28 10.37 3.04
C ARG A 274 -7.33 11.53 2.81
N GLY A 275 -6.04 11.21 2.70
CA GLY A 275 -5.05 12.22 2.48
C GLY A 275 -5.26 12.93 1.13
N GLN A 276 -4.52 14.01 0.97
CA GLN A 276 -4.57 14.87 -0.21
C GLN A 276 -3.98 14.15 -1.43
N LYS A 277 -3.80 14.89 -2.54
CA LYS A 277 -3.14 14.36 -3.74
C LYS A 277 -1.79 13.72 -3.38
N ASP A 278 -1.47 12.62 -4.05
CA ASP A 278 -0.17 11.92 -4.05
C ASP A 278 0.20 11.05 -2.81
N GLU A 279 -0.76 10.71 -1.94
CA GLU A 279 -0.52 9.78 -0.80
C GLU A 279 -0.05 8.38 -1.21
N TRP A 280 -0.42 7.92 -2.40
CA TRP A 280 -0.27 6.52 -2.79
C TRP A 280 0.94 6.22 -3.69
N GLY A 281 1.78 7.23 -3.96
CA GLY A 281 3.03 7.08 -4.71
C GLY A 281 3.91 5.93 -4.21
N PRO A 282 4.15 5.80 -2.88
CA PRO A 282 4.90 4.68 -2.31
C PRO A 282 4.33 3.29 -2.61
N VAL A 283 3.00 3.16 -2.63
CA VAL A 283 2.34 1.88 -2.97
C VAL A 283 2.55 1.55 -4.44
N TRP A 284 2.43 2.55 -5.32
CA TRP A 284 2.72 2.39 -6.75
C TRP A 284 4.18 1.97 -6.98
N ALA A 285 5.14 2.63 -6.34
CA ALA A 285 6.55 2.29 -6.48
C ALA A 285 6.87 0.86 -6.01
N ARG A 286 6.23 0.38 -4.93
CA ARG A 286 6.34 -1.03 -4.52
C ARG A 286 5.78 -1.99 -5.58
N CYS A 287 4.72 -1.61 -6.29
CA CYS A 287 4.17 -2.44 -7.37
C CYS A 287 5.13 -2.53 -8.57
N LEU A 288 5.93 -1.50 -8.85
CA LEU A 288 6.95 -1.56 -9.91
C LEU A 288 8.11 -2.53 -9.56
N GLY A 289 8.32 -2.81 -8.28
CA GLY A 289 9.44 -3.61 -7.80
C GLY A 289 10.80 -3.01 -8.20
N LEU A 290 11.83 -3.87 -8.27
CA LEU A 290 13.19 -3.46 -8.66
C LEU A 290 13.39 -3.30 -10.18
N SER A 291 12.39 -3.66 -11.00
CA SER A 291 12.55 -3.71 -12.45
C SER A 291 12.60 -2.31 -13.10
N GLU A 292 12.05 -1.29 -12.43
CA GLU A 292 12.11 0.12 -12.89
C GLU A 292 12.65 1.09 -11.82
N ALA A 293 12.78 0.65 -10.55
CA ALA A 293 13.38 1.44 -9.49
C ALA A 293 14.92 1.36 -9.57
N ASN A 294 15.55 2.46 -10.00
CA ASN A 294 17.00 2.73 -10.03
C ASN A 294 17.88 1.81 -9.16
N SER A 295 18.88 1.19 -9.80
CA SER A 295 20.12 0.61 -9.24
C SER A 295 20.28 0.57 -7.70
N GLY A 296 19.45 -0.21 -7.01
CA GLY A 296 19.72 -0.95 -5.75
C GLY A 296 20.40 -0.27 -4.55
N ARG A 297 20.60 1.05 -4.50
CA ARG A 297 21.39 1.72 -3.44
C ARG A 297 20.84 3.05 -2.94
N GLU A 298 19.69 3.47 -3.43
CA GLU A 298 19.03 4.72 -3.05
C GLU A 298 17.72 4.41 -2.34
N VAL A 299 17.33 5.23 -1.36
CA VAL A 299 16.00 5.13 -0.74
C VAL A 299 15.00 5.56 -1.80
N GLY A 300 14.36 4.56 -2.41
CA GLY A 300 13.58 4.72 -3.63
C GLY A 300 12.21 5.36 -3.39
N ALA A 301 11.48 5.59 -4.48
CA ALA A 301 10.11 6.14 -4.50
C ALA A 301 9.07 5.32 -3.68
N ALA A 302 9.47 4.20 -3.07
CA ALA A 302 8.66 3.32 -2.24
C ALA A 302 8.49 3.80 -0.79
N PHE A 303 9.16 4.90 -0.41
CA PHE A 303 9.03 5.55 0.89
C PHE A 303 9.28 7.05 0.77
N GLU A 304 8.41 7.88 1.35
CA GLU A 304 8.61 9.32 1.38
C GLU A 304 9.54 9.70 2.54
N LEU A 305 10.63 10.40 2.26
CA LEU A 305 11.56 10.85 3.29
C LEU A 305 10.90 11.89 4.20
N GLY A 306 11.18 11.82 5.50
CA GLY A 306 10.56 12.66 6.53
C GLY A 306 9.23 12.12 7.06
N SER A 307 8.64 11.11 6.42
CA SER A 307 7.23 10.72 6.60
C SER A 307 6.91 9.84 7.82
N LEU A 308 7.88 9.49 8.66
CA LEU A 308 7.67 8.91 10.00
C LEU A 308 7.94 9.89 11.13
N ASN A 309 8.54 11.07 10.87
CA ASN A 309 8.79 12.05 11.93
C ASN A 309 7.49 12.45 12.62
N GLY A 310 7.48 12.40 13.96
CA GLY A 310 6.37 12.87 14.78
C GLY A 310 5.81 11.84 15.74
N ILE A 311 4.62 12.12 16.27
CA ILE A 311 3.96 11.30 17.27
C ILE A 311 2.91 10.43 16.58
N TRP A 312 2.92 9.15 16.94
CA TRP A 312 2.05 8.12 16.43
C TRP A 312 1.29 7.48 17.58
N GLU A 313 -0.02 7.28 17.42
CA GLU A 313 -0.87 6.57 18.37
C GLU A 313 -1.55 5.40 17.68
N GLY A 314 -1.67 4.29 18.39
CA GLY A 314 -2.17 3.08 17.76
C GLY A 314 -2.46 1.95 18.71
N ILE A 315 -2.74 0.80 18.12
CA ILE A 315 -3.12 -0.42 18.82
C ILE A 315 -2.25 -1.55 18.27
N PHE A 316 -1.83 -2.43 19.16
CA PHE A 316 -1.33 -3.74 18.79
C PHE A 316 -2.16 -4.83 19.45
N THR A 317 -2.12 -6.01 18.85
CA THR A 317 -2.92 -7.16 19.24
C THR A 317 -2.04 -8.36 19.49
N TYR A 318 -2.47 -9.26 20.37
CA TYR A 318 -1.83 -10.54 20.60
C TYR A 318 -2.87 -11.61 20.90
N THR A 319 -2.61 -12.83 20.45
CA THR A 319 -3.44 -14.02 20.69
C THR A 319 -2.89 -14.80 21.88
N GLU A 320 -3.68 -15.71 22.45
CA GLU A 320 -3.15 -16.64 23.45
C GLU A 320 -1.98 -17.46 22.87
N PHE A 321 -0.92 -17.66 23.68
CA PHE A 321 0.29 -18.34 23.24
C PHE A 321 0.03 -19.79 22.79
N THR A 322 -0.80 -20.53 23.54
CA THR A 322 -1.18 -21.92 23.24
C THR A 322 -1.90 -22.02 21.89
N ALA A 323 -2.86 -21.13 21.64
CA ALA A 323 -3.58 -21.06 20.37
C ALA A 323 -2.63 -20.75 19.21
N TYR A 324 -1.71 -19.80 19.39
CA TYR A 324 -0.74 -19.45 18.34
C TYR A 324 0.27 -20.57 18.08
N ALA A 325 0.79 -21.22 19.12
CA ALA A 325 1.67 -22.37 18.99
C ALA A 325 1.01 -23.53 18.24
N ALA A 326 -0.29 -23.76 18.48
CA ALA A 326 -1.07 -24.74 17.72
C ALA A 326 -1.14 -24.37 16.23
N LEU A 327 -1.33 -23.08 15.88
CA LEU A 327 -1.32 -22.63 14.48
C LEU A 327 0.04 -22.89 13.82
N LEU A 328 1.15 -22.59 14.51
CA LEU A 328 2.49 -22.92 14.03
C LEU A 328 2.70 -24.43 13.83
N SER A 329 1.98 -25.25 14.59
CA SER A 329 1.97 -26.72 14.49
C SER A 329 0.99 -27.25 13.44
N GLY A 330 0.38 -26.38 12.63
CA GLY A 330 -0.52 -26.75 11.54
C GLY A 330 -2.00 -26.85 11.92
N ALA A 331 -2.42 -26.31 13.07
CA ALA A 331 -3.83 -26.28 13.45
C ALA A 331 -4.69 -25.49 12.44
N PRO A 332 -5.98 -25.85 12.29
CA PRO A 332 -6.85 -25.21 11.33
C PRO A 332 -7.17 -23.74 11.72
N PRO A 333 -7.61 -22.90 10.75
CA PRO A 333 -7.96 -21.50 10.98
C PRO A 333 -9.00 -21.29 12.09
N LEU A 334 -9.85 -22.29 12.33
CA LEU A 334 -10.86 -22.24 13.40
C LEU A 334 -10.26 -22.00 14.79
N VAL A 335 -9.04 -22.48 15.05
CA VAL A 335 -8.32 -22.20 16.30
C VAL A 335 -8.08 -20.70 16.48
N LEU A 336 -7.67 -20.02 15.41
CA LEU A 336 -7.47 -18.57 15.43
C LEU A 336 -8.80 -17.81 15.55
N LEU A 337 -9.85 -18.25 14.84
CA LEU A 337 -11.18 -17.64 14.93
C LEU A 337 -11.73 -17.69 16.35
N ASN A 338 -11.59 -18.82 17.03
CA ASN A 338 -12.07 -19.02 18.41
C ASN A 338 -11.14 -18.41 19.47
N SER A 339 -9.90 -18.08 19.11
CA SER A 339 -8.94 -17.48 20.05
C SER A 339 -9.33 -16.06 20.44
N LEU A 340 -9.16 -15.75 21.73
CA LEU A 340 -9.25 -14.39 22.25
C LEU A 340 -8.07 -13.56 21.74
N VAL A 341 -8.39 -12.36 21.25
CA VAL A 341 -7.40 -11.39 20.80
C VAL A 341 -7.43 -10.21 21.74
N ALA A 342 -6.38 -10.06 22.53
CA ALA A 342 -6.20 -8.92 23.40
C ALA A 342 -5.60 -7.73 22.63
N GLN A 343 -5.86 -6.53 23.12
CA GLN A 343 -5.43 -5.28 22.51
C GLN A 343 -4.83 -4.36 23.56
N HIS A 344 -3.77 -3.64 23.21
CA HIS A 344 -3.25 -2.55 24.03
C HIS A 344 -2.88 -1.37 23.14
N ARG A 345 -2.92 -0.18 23.74
CA ARG A 345 -2.56 1.06 23.08
C ARG A 345 -1.08 1.35 23.22
N HIS A 346 -0.51 1.92 22.17
CA HIS A 346 0.84 2.45 22.15
C HIS A 346 0.86 3.88 21.65
N THR A 347 1.80 4.65 22.18
CA THR A 347 2.21 5.94 21.61
C THR A 347 3.70 5.89 21.31
N TRP A 348 4.09 6.27 20.10
CA TRP A 348 5.48 6.37 19.66
C TRP A 348 5.79 7.81 19.28
N LYS A 349 6.99 8.28 19.59
CA LYS A 349 7.58 9.49 19.05
C LYS A 349 8.78 9.05 18.22
N LEU A 350 8.66 9.16 16.90
CA LEU A 350 9.66 8.70 15.95
C LEU A 350 10.39 9.87 15.32
N ARG A 351 11.68 9.66 15.06
CA ARG A 351 12.58 10.59 14.40
C ARG A 351 13.37 9.84 13.33
N GLU A 352 13.47 10.46 12.16
CA GLU A 352 14.16 9.92 11.01
C GLU A 352 15.50 10.61 10.80
N TYR A 353 16.51 9.80 10.53
CA TYR A 353 17.87 10.24 10.25
C TYR A 353 18.36 9.60 8.96
N HIS A 354 18.92 10.42 8.08
CA HIS A 354 19.28 10.07 6.72
C HIS A 354 20.79 10.05 6.55
N PHE A 355 21.30 9.02 5.88
CA PHE A 355 22.67 9.00 5.39
C PHE A 355 22.70 9.43 3.93
N THR A 356 23.44 10.50 3.64
CA THR A 356 23.62 11.02 2.28
C THR A 356 25.03 10.76 1.78
N SER A 357 25.15 10.51 0.48
CA SER A 357 26.44 10.25 -0.18
C SER A 357 27.33 11.48 -0.37
N ALA A 358 26.84 12.68 -0.02
CA ALA A 358 27.48 13.96 -0.32
C ALA A 358 28.57 14.40 0.69
N TYR A 359 28.71 13.74 1.84
CA TYR A 359 29.58 14.20 2.91
C TYR A 359 30.66 13.19 3.33
N PRO A 360 31.82 13.14 2.63
CA PRO A 360 33.06 12.71 3.25
C PRO A 360 33.72 13.94 3.90
N ILE A 361 33.28 14.38 5.07
CA ILE A 361 34.10 15.33 5.85
C ILE A 361 35.04 14.51 6.74
N SER A 362 36.11 13.96 6.14
CA SER A 362 37.36 13.85 6.87
C SER A 362 38.08 15.19 6.73
N ARG A 363 38.05 16.01 7.79
CA ARG A 363 39.04 17.08 7.94
C ARG A 363 40.40 16.43 8.16
N SER A 364 41.08 16.05 7.08
CA SER A 364 42.52 15.83 7.10
C SER A 364 43.14 16.39 5.82
N SER A 365 43.82 17.51 6.00
CA SER A 365 44.70 18.12 5.02
C SER A 365 45.89 17.21 4.74
N SER A 366 45.90 16.51 3.62
CA SER A 366 47.12 16.25 2.83
C SER A 366 46.75 15.50 1.55
N GLY A 367 47.20 16.06 0.42
CA GLY A 367 46.86 15.58 -0.90
C GLY A 367 47.43 14.19 -1.20
N SER A 368 46.57 13.30 -1.68
CA SER A 368 46.90 12.39 -2.77
C SER A 368 45.60 11.95 -3.43
N ALA A 369 45.57 11.95 -4.76
CA ALA A 369 44.46 11.45 -5.55
C ALA A 369 44.16 9.99 -5.17
N ARG A 370 43.02 9.76 -4.50
CA ARG A 370 42.49 8.43 -4.22
C ARG A 370 41.05 8.39 -4.72
N SER A 371 40.81 7.42 -5.60
CA SER A 371 39.52 6.88 -6.05
C SER A 371 38.32 7.31 -5.21
N ASP A 372 37.26 7.81 -5.88
CA ASP A 372 35.93 8.13 -5.33
C ASP A 372 35.30 6.94 -4.59
N CYS A 373 35.77 6.63 -3.39
CA CYS A 373 35.08 5.74 -2.46
C CYS A 373 34.05 6.58 -1.71
N ALA A 374 32.93 6.90 -2.38
CA ALA A 374 31.79 7.51 -1.73
C ALA A 374 31.43 6.70 -0.47
N ALA A 375 31.36 7.36 0.69
CA ALA A 375 31.10 6.71 1.97
C ALA A 375 29.87 5.79 1.88
N SER A 376 29.99 4.57 2.40
CA SER A 376 28.91 3.59 2.47
C SER A 376 28.14 3.75 3.78
N PRO A 377 26.81 3.52 3.78
CA PRO A 377 26.04 3.45 5.03
C PRO A 377 26.50 2.28 5.90
N ILE A 378 25.97 2.19 7.13
CA ILE A 378 26.23 1.05 8.01
C ILE A 378 25.83 -0.26 7.32
N SER A 379 26.59 -1.32 7.62
CA SER A 379 26.37 -2.64 7.04
C SER A 379 24.97 -3.15 7.39
N PRO A 380 24.32 -3.95 6.52
CA PRO A 380 23.12 -4.67 6.91
C PRO A 380 23.40 -5.59 8.11
N GLY A 381 22.68 -5.39 9.21
CA GLY A 381 22.78 -6.24 10.39
C GLY A 381 21.67 -7.27 10.50
N ASP A 382 21.47 -7.80 11.70
CA ASP A 382 20.48 -8.84 11.98
C ASP A 382 19.05 -8.32 11.74
N PRO A 383 18.22 -8.99 10.92
CA PRO A 383 16.80 -8.64 10.75
C PRO A 383 16.01 -8.59 12.06
N LEU A 384 16.37 -9.39 13.08
CA LEU A 384 15.73 -9.35 14.40
C LEU A 384 16.13 -8.14 15.26
N ARG A 385 17.12 -7.37 14.81
CA ARG A 385 17.59 -6.14 15.45
C ARG A 385 17.29 -4.89 14.61
N GLY A 386 16.28 -4.93 13.75
CA GLY A 386 15.96 -3.80 12.88
C GLY A 386 17.05 -3.52 11.84
N PHE A 387 17.78 -4.56 11.41
CA PHE A 387 18.89 -4.48 10.47
C PHE A 387 20.11 -3.69 10.94
N LEU A 388 20.29 -3.59 12.25
CA LEU A 388 21.44 -2.94 12.88
C LEU A 388 22.59 -3.93 13.09
N PRO A 389 23.83 -3.57 12.73
CA PRO A 389 25.00 -4.42 12.98
C PRO A 389 25.14 -4.77 14.46
N GLU A 390 25.63 -5.98 14.73
CA GLU A 390 25.89 -6.40 16.10
C GLU A 390 26.98 -5.53 16.74
N GLY A 391 26.69 -5.00 17.93
CA GLY A 391 27.60 -4.12 18.66
C GLY A 391 27.68 -2.70 18.11
N ALA A 392 26.79 -2.29 17.20
CA ALA A 392 26.68 -0.90 16.80
C ALA A 392 26.31 -0.02 18.00
N ARG A 393 27.11 1.02 18.25
CA ARG A 393 26.81 2.07 19.23
C ARG A 393 26.21 3.26 18.50
N MET A 394 25.21 3.89 19.10
CA MET A 394 24.56 5.08 18.56
C MET A 394 24.44 6.15 19.62
N GLU A 395 24.68 7.39 19.23
CA GLU A 395 24.46 8.57 20.06
C GLU A 395 23.64 9.58 19.28
N GLU A 396 22.49 9.95 19.84
CA GLU A 396 21.56 10.91 19.24
C GLU A 396 21.80 12.29 19.87
N ASN A 397 22.17 13.27 19.05
CA ASN A 397 22.16 14.68 19.43
C ASN A 397 20.92 15.33 18.79
N GLN A 398 19.86 15.46 19.57
CA GLN A 398 18.58 16.00 19.09
C GLN A 398 18.67 17.51 18.78
N GLU A 399 19.53 18.26 19.45
CA GLU A 399 19.70 19.71 19.22
C GLU A 399 20.35 19.99 17.86
N GLU A 400 21.36 19.19 17.51
CA GLU A 400 22.04 19.27 16.21
C GLU A 400 21.33 18.48 15.10
N GLY A 401 20.28 17.73 15.45
CA GLY A 401 19.55 16.89 14.50
C GLY A 401 20.43 15.79 13.87
N ILE A 402 21.40 15.26 14.62
CA ILE A 402 22.33 14.22 14.14
C ILE A 402 22.27 12.95 14.99
N VAL A 403 22.58 11.82 14.35
CA VAL A 403 22.88 10.55 15.00
C VAL A 403 24.24 10.08 14.52
N GLU A 404 25.13 9.84 15.46
CA GLU A 404 26.44 9.24 15.21
C GLU A 404 26.37 7.74 15.45
N VAL A 405 26.88 6.96 14.51
CA VAL A 405 26.85 5.48 14.56
C VAL A 405 28.24 4.91 14.42
N TRP A 406 28.68 4.14 15.41
CA TRP A 406 29.93 3.40 15.38
C TRP A 406 29.65 1.93 15.13
N GLU A 407 30.21 1.38 14.05
CA GLU A 407 30.25 -0.08 13.84
C GLU A 407 31.41 -0.69 14.63
N ARG A 408 31.25 -1.94 15.05
CA ARG A 408 32.29 -2.67 15.78
C ARG A 408 33.60 -2.69 14.98
N GLY A 409 34.67 -2.19 15.59
CA GLY A 409 36.00 -2.13 14.98
C GLY A 409 36.24 -0.92 14.07
N LYS A 410 35.32 0.07 14.03
CA LYS A 410 35.53 1.37 13.38
C LYS A 410 35.58 2.48 14.42
N ASP A 411 36.65 3.28 14.38
CA ASP A 411 36.85 4.39 15.33
C ASP A 411 36.14 5.69 14.90
N VAL A 412 35.81 5.82 13.62
CA VAL A 412 35.14 6.99 13.05
C VAL A 412 33.64 6.72 12.95
N PRO A 413 32.77 7.59 13.50
CA PRO A 413 31.34 7.44 13.37
C PRO A 413 30.87 7.75 11.95
N LEU A 414 29.80 7.07 11.55
CA LEU A 414 28.96 7.49 10.43
C LEU A 414 27.89 8.43 10.96
N VAL A 415 27.75 9.60 10.31
CA VAL A 415 26.81 10.63 10.72
C VAL A 415 25.55 10.56 9.86
N TYR A 416 24.40 10.40 10.52
CA TYR A 416 23.08 10.50 9.92
C TYR A 416 22.44 11.81 10.37
N ARG A 417 21.75 12.51 9.47
CA ARG A 417 21.14 13.83 9.75
C ARG A 417 19.63 13.78 9.60
N SER A 418 18.92 14.57 10.40
CA SER A 418 17.48 14.71 10.24
C SER A 418 17.12 15.28 8.86
N ALA A 419 15.93 14.94 8.37
CA ALA A 419 15.42 15.27 7.04
C ALA A 419 15.44 16.77 6.69
N ALA A 420 15.64 17.65 7.66
CA ALA A 420 15.57 19.10 7.49
C ALA A 420 16.76 19.76 6.76
N GLU A 421 17.91 19.08 6.60
CA GLU A 421 19.17 19.79 6.25
C GLU A 421 20.12 19.07 5.27
N GLY A 422 19.65 18.15 4.42
CA GLY A 422 20.54 17.37 3.54
C GLY A 422 20.55 17.79 2.08
N GLU A 423 21.65 18.36 1.58
CA GLU A 423 22.00 18.28 0.15
C GLU A 423 22.53 16.88 -0.18
N GLY A 424 21.99 16.23 -1.22
CA GLY A 424 22.47 14.94 -1.74
C GLY A 424 21.49 13.78 -1.64
N ARG A 425 21.82 12.67 -2.32
CA ARG A 425 20.95 11.49 -2.41
C ARG A 425 21.02 10.62 -1.16
N VAL A 426 19.86 10.32 -0.57
CA VAL A 426 19.72 9.44 0.62
C VAL A 426 19.91 7.98 0.23
N ARG A 427 20.81 7.30 0.94
CA ARG A 427 21.14 5.87 0.71
C ARG A 427 20.64 4.95 1.83
N ASP A 428 20.36 5.49 3.00
CA ASP A 428 19.93 4.72 4.16
C ASP A 428 19.14 5.61 5.13
N VAL A 429 18.18 5.00 5.82
CA VAL A 429 17.32 5.69 6.81
C VAL A 429 17.36 4.92 8.12
N LEU A 430 17.79 5.63 9.17
CA LEU A 430 17.69 5.20 10.55
C LEU A 430 16.47 5.82 11.21
N ILE A 431 15.83 5.02 12.06
CA ILE A 431 14.71 5.44 12.88
C ILE A 431 15.13 5.31 14.33
N VAL A 432 15.06 6.43 15.04
CA VAL A 432 15.22 6.49 16.49
C VAL A 432 13.89 6.93 17.08
N GLY A 433 13.45 6.29 18.15
CA GLY A 433 12.20 6.65 18.78
C GLY A 433 12.10 6.22 20.22
N GLU A 434 11.09 6.78 20.86
CA GLU A 434 10.71 6.51 22.23
C GLU A 434 9.20 6.32 22.28
N GLY A 435 8.70 5.58 23.25
CA GLY A 435 7.28 5.32 23.35
C GLY A 435 6.83 4.84 24.71
N HIS A 436 5.52 4.72 24.84
CA HIS A 436 4.87 4.27 26.06
C HIS A 436 3.71 3.32 25.76
N SER A 437 3.55 2.32 26.61
CA SER A 437 2.46 1.35 26.61
C SER A 437 1.88 1.17 28.00
N SER A 438 0.81 0.37 28.11
CA SER A 438 0.33 -0.13 29.41
C SER A 438 1.37 -0.93 30.21
N TRP A 439 2.51 -1.28 29.60
CA TRP A 439 3.58 -2.06 30.21
C TRP A 439 4.85 -1.25 30.51
N GLY A 440 4.86 0.06 30.21
CA GLY A 440 5.94 0.98 30.55
C GLY A 440 6.52 1.73 29.35
N GLN A 441 7.61 2.45 29.61
CA GLN A 441 8.37 3.20 28.61
C GLN A 441 9.34 2.27 27.87
N PHE A 442 9.56 2.56 26.59
CA PHE A 442 10.45 1.79 25.73
C PHE A 442 11.12 2.66 24.67
N ASN A 443 12.25 2.17 24.19
CA ASN A 443 12.98 2.73 23.06
C ASN A 443 12.69 1.92 21.79
N LEU A 444 12.73 2.61 20.66
CA LEU A 444 12.59 2.05 19.32
C LEU A 444 13.83 2.41 18.52
N LEU A 445 14.41 1.42 17.86
CA LEU A 445 15.57 1.62 17.00
C LEU A 445 15.52 0.70 15.79
N GLY A 446 15.78 1.22 14.60
CA GLY A 446 15.78 0.37 13.42
C GLY A 446 16.02 1.12 12.12
N ARG A 447 15.66 0.47 11.02
CA ARG A 447 15.94 0.94 9.66
C ARG A 447 14.74 0.78 8.75
N ILE A 448 14.78 1.52 7.65
CA ILE A 448 13.91 1.33 6.50
C ILE A 448 14.73 0.67 5.39
N ARG A 449 14.20 -0.40 4.80
CA ARG A 449 14.81 -1.01 3.61
C ARG A 449 14.73 -0.04 2.43
N PRO A 450 15.87 0.35 1.82
CA PRO A 450 15.88 1.39 0.79
C PRO A 450 15.05 1.05 -0.47
N TRP A 451 14.90 -0.23 -0.79
CA TRP A 451 14.35 -0.66 -2.07
C TRP A 451 12.82 -0.86 -2.08
N ASP A 452 12.18 -1.05 -0.92
CA ASP A 452 10.72 -1.22 -0.83
C ASP A 452 10.07 -0.42 0.29
N GLY A 453 10.82 0.30 1.11
CA GLY A 453 10.27 1.07 2.21
C GLY A 453 9.82 0.22 3.40
N PHE A 454 10.26 -1.03 3.51
CA PHE A 454 9.89 -1.89 4.65
C PHE A 454 10.54 -1.39 5.94
N ILE A 455 9.71 -1.09 6.93
CA ILE A 455 10.11 -0.55 8.22
C ILE A 455 10.38 -1.72 9.16
N CYS A 456 11.53 -1.71 9.85
CA CYS A 456 11.90 -2.73 10.81
C CYS A 456 12.49 -2.06 12.07
N LEU A 457 11.76 -2.12 13.19
CA LEU A 457 12.09 -1.46 14.46
C LEU A 457 12.25 -2.50 15.58
N SER A 458 13.41 -2.51 16.22
CA SER A 458 13.62 -3.19 17.49
C SER A 458 13.06 -2.34 18.64
N LYS A 459 12.28 -2.95 19.52
CA LYS A 459 11.67 -2.35 20.70
C LYS A 459 12.25 -2.98 21.95
N GLU A 460 12.71 -2.14 22.88
CA GLU A 460 13.28 -2.55 24.17
C GLU A 460 12.75 -1.66 25.30
N TYR A 461 12.28 -2.26 26.40
CA TYR A 461 11.78 -1.51 27.55
C TYR A 461 12.93 -0.90 28.35
N VAL A 462 12.72 0.31 28.88
CA VAL A 462 13.77 1.05 29.62
C VAL A 462 14.10 0.36 30.95
N ASP A 463 13.07 -0.06 31.70
CA ASP A 463 13.21 -0.50 33.09
C ASP A 463 12.79 -1.96 33.33
N GLY A 464 13.08 -2.90 32.42
CA GLY A 464 12.81 -4.31 32.77
C GLY A 464 13.18 -5.40 31.77
N ASP A 465 13.19 -6.63 32.28
CA ASP A 465 13.50 -7.87 31.56
C ASP A 465 12.38 -8.35 30.63
N ARG A 466 11.64 -7.43 30.01
CA ARG A 466 10.50 -7.74 29.13
C ARG A 466 10.92 -8.19 27.73
N GLY A 467 12.20 -8.44 27.53
CA GLY A 467 12.80 -8.89 26.28
C GLY A 467 12.76 -7.84 25.16
N LYS A 468 13.33 -8.24 24.02
CA LYS A 468 13.32 -7.47 22.78
C LYS A 468 12.17 -7.94 21.88
N TRP A 469 11.56 -6.98 21.20
CA TRP A 469 10.46 -7.23 20.28
C TRP A 469 10.75 -6.56 18.96
N LEU A 470 10.35 -7.17 17.86
CA LEU A 470 10.59 -6.63 16.53
C LEU A 470 9.28 -6.20 15.87
N TYR A 471 9.14 -4.92 15.56
CA TYR A 471 8.00 -4.35 14.84
C TYR A 471 8.37 -4.18 13.36
N ARG A 472 7.55 -4.73 12.47
CA ARG A 472 7.78 -4.71 11.03
C ARG A 472 6.52 -4.31 10.28
N GLY A 473 6.66 -3.55 9.21
CA GLY A 473 5.51 -3.16 8.40
C GLY A 473 5.85 -2.13 7.34
N TYR A 474 4.81 -1.45 6.86
CA TYR A 474 4.95 -0.35 5.91
C TYR A 474 4.21 0.87 6.41
N LEU A 475 4.68 2.04 6.00
CA LEU A 475 3.86 3.23 5.95
C LEU A 475 2.95 3.13 4.72
N LEU A 476 1.64 3.13 4.97
CA LEU A 476 0.59 3.10 3.96
C LEU A 476 -0.01 4.50 3.84
N GLY A 477 0.27 5.18 2.71
CA GLY A 477 0.05 6.62 2.57
C GLY A 477 1.35 7.38 2.82
N ASN A 478 1.22 8.68 3.08
CA ASN A 478 2.30 9.61 3.39
C ASN A 478 1.89 10.49 4.59
N ALA A 479 1.46 11.73 4.33
CA ALA A 479 1.20 12.73 5.37
C ALA A 479 0.03 12.32 6.28
N GLU A 480 -0.98 11.66 5.72
CA GLU A 480 -2.15 11.17 6.46
C GLU A 480 -2.17 9.64 6.58
N GLY A 481 -1.03 9.00 6.34
CA GLY A 481 -0.89 7.55 6.28
C GLY A 481 -0.92 6.82 7.63
N HIS A 482 -0.86 5.49 7.55
CA HIS A 482 -0.84 4.57 8.68
C HIS A 482 0.38 3.67 8.62
N ILE A 483 1.06 3.49 9.75
CA ILE A 483 2.06 2.42 9.87
C ILE A 483 1.30 1.14 10.22
N ALA A 484 1.35 0.13 9.37
CA ALA A 484 0.65 -1.14 9.59
C ALA A 484 1.57 -2.33 9.38
N GLY A 485 1.46 -3.32 10.26
CA GLY A 485 2.20 -4.56 10.11
C GLY A 485 2.09 -5.48 11.32
N ARG A 486 3.20 -6.16 11.65
CA ARG A 486 3.27 -7.12 12.76
C ARG A 486 4.47 -6.92 13.64
N TRP A 487 4.27 -7.17 14.93
CA TRP A 487 5.36 -7.39 15.85
C TRP A 487 5.63 -8.89 16.01
N ARG A 488 6.87 -9.26 16.36
CA ARG A 488 7.26 -10.64 16.68
C ARG A 488 8.24 -10.72 17.84
N ASP A 489 8.34 -11.89 18.45
CA ASP A 489 9.44 -12.20 19.36
C ASP A 489 10.79 -12.29 18.63
N THR A 490 11.86 -12.05 19.37
CA THR A 490 13.26 -12.17 18.89
C THR A 490 13.98 -13.38 19.48
N LEU A 491 13.27 -14.29 20.14
CA LEU A 491 13.84 -15.54 20.68
C LEU A 491 13.86 -16.63 19.61
N SER A 492 12.82 -16.64 18.77
CA SER A 492 12.71 -17.50 17.59
C SER A 492 13.65 -17.00 16.50
N PRO A 493 14.45 -17.88 15.86
CA PRO A 493 15.38 -17.49 14.79
C PRO A 493 14.71 -16.71 13.65
N PRO A 494 15.46 -15.89 12.89
CA PRO A 494 14.90 -15.05 11.84
C PRO A 494 14.12 -15.82 10.75
N ASN A 495 14.63 -17.01 10.41
CA ASN A 495 14.09 -17.91 9.39
C ASN A 495 12.97 -18.82 9.91
N VAL A 496 12.62 -18.75 11.18
CA VAL A 496 11.53 -19.54 11.79
C VAL A 496 10.36 -18.61 12.13
N PRO A 497 9.10 -19.04 11.85
CA PRO A 497 7.93 -18.32 12.32
C PRO A 497 7.95 -18.15 13.84
N GLY A 498 7.98 -16.89 14.29
CA GLY A 498 7.89 -16.54 15.71
C GLY A 498 6.44 -16.33 16.16
N TYR A 499 6.28 -16.10 17.45
CA TYR A 499 5.05 -15.55 18.02
C TYR A 499 4.86 -14.13 17.51
N GLU A 500 3.79 -13.90 16.74
CA GLU A 500 3.51 -12.61 16.10
C GLU A 500 2.13 -12.09 16.49
N GLY A 501 1.99 -10.77 16.40
CA GLY A 501 0.70 -10.10 16.45
C GLY A 501 0.69 -8.86 15.59
N CYS A 502 -0.49 -8.31 15.33
CA CYS A 502 -0.64 -7.16 14.45
C CYS A 502 -0.51 -5.86 15.21
N PHE A 503 -0.15 -4.80 14.49
CA PHE A 503 -0.29 -3.45 14.98
C PHE A 503 -0.63 -2.49 13.85
N ALA A 504 -1.27 -1.39 14.21
CA ALA A 504 -1.35 -0.23 13.36
C ALA A 504 -1.26 1.06 14.18
N MET A 505 -0.62 2.06 13.58
CA MET A 505 -0.42 3.37 14.14
C MET A 505 -0.91 4.44 13.17
N SER A 506 -1.53 5.47 13.70
CA SER A 506 -1.90 6.70 12.99
C SER A 506 -1.16 7.88 13.59
N ARG A 507 -0.93 8.93 12.80
CA ARG A 507 -0.33 10.16 13.33
C ARG A 507 -1.28 10.79 14.35
N ARG A 508 -0.72 11.24 15.46
CA ARG A 508 -1.43 12.03 16.45
C ARG A 508 -1.47 13.48 15.93
N ARG A 509 -2.65 13.92 15.52
CA ARG A 509 -2.91 15.30 15.13
C ARG A 509 -3.03 16.22 16.34
#